data_AF-A0A2S7IS91-F1
#
_entry.id   AF-A0A2S7IS91-F1
#
_cell.length_a   1.000
_cell.length_b   1.000
_cell.length_c   1.000
_cell.angle_alpha   90.00
_cell.angle_beta   90.00
_cell.angle_gamma   90.00
#
_symmetry.space_group_name_H-M   'P 1'
#
loop_
_entity.id
_entity.type
_entity.pdbx_description
1 polymer ?
#
loop_
_entity_poly.entity_id
_entity_poly.type
_entity_poly.pdbx_seq_one_letter_code
_entity_poly.pdbx_strand_id
1 'polypeptide(L)'
;MNYHLNQIPERTEKPRQSGLTMAMDKGLSIRQAEDFLDIAADHVDIVKLGWATSFVTPKLKEKLKVYKEAGIPVYFGGTLFEAFVIRGQFDDYRRVIDEFGLTHAEVSDGSIDMPQDEKLQYISTLSKQVTVLSEVGSKDEAKIIPPYKWIQLMNAELAAGAWKVIGEAREGGNVGLFRSSGEVRQGLVEEILTQVPAEHIIWEAPQKAQQVWFVQLLGANVNLGNIAPNEVISVETIRLGLRGDTFSHFLNMEKDC
;
A
#
# COMPACT_ATOMS: atom_id res chain seq x y z
N MET A 1 22.41 -5.32 6.14
CA MET A 1 22.83 -4.31 7.15
C MET A 1 24.35 -4.23 7.17
N ASN A 2 24.93 -3.04 7.30
CA ASN A 2 26.37 -2.81 7.09
C ASN A 2 27.23 -2.99 8.35
N TYR A 3 26.64 -2.89 9.54
CA TYR A 3 27.31 -3.01 10.84
C TYR A 3 26.33 -3.56 11.88
N HIS A 4 26.88 -4.09 12.97
CA HIS A 4 26.11 -4.71 14.04
C HIS A 4 25.59 -3.69 15.05
N LEU A 5 24.31 -3.79 15.40
CA LEU A 5 23.66 -3.07 16.50
C LEU A 5 22.82 -4.07 17.29
N ASN A 6 22.91 -4.02 18.62
CA ASN A 6 22.05 -4.80 19.51
C ASN A 6 20.66 -4.15 19.61
N GLN A 7 19.66 -4.93 20.00
CA GLN A 7 18.28 -4.44 20.25
C GLN A 7 17.63 -3.79 19.02
N ILE A 8 17.91 -4.34 17.85
CA ILE A 8 17.20 -4.00 16.61
C ILE A 8 16.02 -4.97 16.46
N PRO A 9 14.80 -4.48 16.18
CA PRO A 9 13.66 -5.34 15.97
C PRO A 9 13.85 -6.25 14.76
N GLU A 10 13.37 -7.49 14.86
CA GLU A 10 13.40 -8.43 13.74
C GLU A 10 12.50 -7.96 12.59
N ARG A 11 13.03 -8.03 11.37
CA ARG A 11 12.30 -7.74 10.14
C ARG A 11 12.03 -9.02 9.39
N THR A 12 10.88 -9.07 8.73
CA THR A 12 10.56 -10.16 7.80
C THR A 12 11.46 -10.12 6.56
N GLU A 13 11.72 -11.30 5.99
CA GLU A 13 12.53 -11.46 4.77
C GLU A 13 11.66 -11.58 3.52
N LYS A 14 12.24 -11.28 2.36
CA LYS A 14 11.55 -11.42 1.07
C LYS A 14 11.42 -12.90 0.66
N PRO A 15 10.30 -13.31 0.01
CA PRO A 15 9.10 -12.51 -0.27
C PRO A 15 8.25 -12.31 1.00
N ARG A 16 8.07 -11.05 1.40
CA ARG A 16 7.39 -10.69 2.65
C ARG A 16 5.89 -10.95 2.55
N GLN A 17 5.30 -11.48 3.62
CA GLN A 17 3.83 -11.57 3.78
C GLN A 17 3.28 -10.57 4.81
N SER A 18 4.16 -10.02 5.65
CA SER A 18 3.92 -8.92 6.57
C SER A 18 5.17 -8.04 6.61
N GLY A 19 5.05 -6.81 7.11
CA GLY A 19 6.13 -5.83 7.09
C GLY A 19 6.41 -5.24 5.72
N LEU A 20 5.38 -5.24 4.87
CA LEU A 20 5.45 -4.78 3.48
C LEU A 20 5.71 -3.28 3.38
N THR A 21 6.47 -2.90 2.37
CA THR A 21 6.57 -1.53 1.85
C THR A 21 6.04 -1.50 0.42
N MET A 22 4.89 -0.86 0.25
CA MET A 22 4.33 -0.54 -1.06
C MET A 22 4.70 0.90 -1.43
N ALA A 23 5.61 1.04 -2.39
CA ALA A 23 6.06 2.35 -2.87
C ALA A 23 5.11 2.91 -3.94
N MET A 24 4.93 4.22 -3.97
CA MET A 24 4.13 4.92 -4.98
C MET A 24 5.03 5.62 -6.00
N ASP A 25 5.00 5.15 -7.24
CA ASP A 25 5.62 5.83 -8.37
C ASP A 25 4.58 6.69 -9.10
N LYS A 26 4.78 8.00 -9.10
CA LYS A 26 3.88 8.98 -9.73
C LYS A 26 4.39 9.54 -11.06
N GLY A 27 5.46 8.97 -11.59
CA GLY A 27 6.11 9.48 -12.80
C GLY A 27 7.64 9.52 -12.72
N LEU A 28 8.29 8.62 -11.97
CA LEU A 28 9.73 8.45 -12.08
C LEU A 28 10.10 8.18 -13.54
N SER A 29 11.17 8.82 -14.02
CA SER A 29 11.83 8.39 -15.25
C SER A 29 12.42 6.99 -15.06
N ILE A 30 12.80 6.34 -16.16
CA ILE A 30 13.45 5.02 -16.12
C ILE A 30 14.71 5.07 -15.25
N ARG A 31 15.56 6.09 -15.42
CA ARG A 31 16.78 6.26 -14.61
C ARG A 31 16.50 6.46 -13.14
N GLN A 32 15.47 7.25 -12.81
CA GLN A 32 15.08 7.41 -11.41
C GLN A 32 14.50 6.13 -10.80
N ALA A 33 13.85 5.27 -11.61
CA ALA A 33 13.43 3.95 -11.16
C ALA A 33 14.64 3.03 -10.92
N GLU A 34 15.66 3.07 -11.79
CA GLU A 34 16.94 2.38 -11.60
C GLU A 34 17.64 2.86 -10.33
N ASP A 35 17.81 4.18 -10.17
CA ASP A 35 18.44 4.80 -8.99
C ASP A 35 17.67 4.48 -7.69
N PHE A 36 16.33 4.46 -7.76
CA PHE A 36 15.48 4.08 -6.63
C PHE A 36 15.74 2.63 -6.21
N LEU A 37 15.78 1.70 -7.16
CA LEU A 37 15.98 0.29 -6.86
C LEU A 37 17.41 -0.01 -6.40
N ASP A 38 18.41 0.68 -6.94
CA ASP A 38 19.82 0.54 -6.54
C ASP A 38 19.99 0.66 -5.02
N ILE A 39 19.29 1.63 -4.40
CA ILE A 39 19.39 1.85 -2.95
C ILE A 39 18.32 1.12 -2.14
N ALA A 40 17.12 0.90 -2.70
CA ALA A 40 15.95 0.50 -1.91
C ALA A 40 15.37 -0.88 -2.26
N ALA A 41 15.93 -1.62 -3.22
CA ALA A 41 15.36 -2.89 -3.68
C ALA A 41 15.10 -3.87 -2.54
N ASP A 42 15.96 -3.98 -1.53
CA ASP A 42 15.76 -4.91 -0.39
C ASP A 42 14.59 -4.51 0.54
N HIS A 43 14.20 -3.23 0.50
CA HIS A 43 13.25 -2.60 1.43
C HIS A 43 11.90 -2.24 0.79
N VAL A 44 11.72 -2.43 -0.51
CA VAL A 44 10.44 -2.28 -1.24
C VAL A 44 9.91 -3.64 -1.66
N ASP A 45 8.62 -3.91 -1.46
CA ASP A 45 8.02 -5.21 -1.78
C ASP A 45 7.11 -5.18 -3.00
N ILE A 46 6.49 -4.04 -3.28
CA ILE A 46 5.62 -3.83 -4.43
C ILE A 46 5.59 -2.34 -4.80
N VAL A 47 5.41 -2.03 -6.09
CA VAL A 47 5.29 -0.65 -6.58
C VAL A 47 3.91 -0.43 -7.20
N LYS A 48 3.21 0.60 -6.72
CA LYS A 48 2.01 1.16 -7.37
C LYS A 48 2.45 2.22 -8.36
N LEU A 49 2.10 2.07 -9.64
CA LEU A 49 2.08 3.23 -10.56
C LEU A 49 0.81 4.03 -10.26
N GLY A 50 0.96 5.23 -9.71
CA GLY A 50 -0.13 6.00 -9.11
C GLY A 50 -1.28 6.26 -10.07
N TRP A 51 -2.51 6.22 -9.54
CA TRP A 51 -3.78 6.43 -10.27
C TRP A 51 -3.76 5.81 -11.68
N ALA A 52 -3.77 6.65 -12.71
CA ALA A 52 -3.73 6.29 -14.13
C ALA A 52 -2.44 6.81 -14.82
N THR A 53 -1.35 6.99 -14.07
CA THR A 53 -0.06 7.48 -14.63
C THR A 53 0.48 6.58 -15.73
N SER A 54 0.22 5.28 -15.68
CA SER A 54 0.65 4.32 -16.71
C SER A 54 0.08 4.69 -18.09
N PHE A 55 -1.14 5.23 -18.16
CA PHE A 55 -1.79 5.63 -19.42
C PHE A 55 -1.01 6.71 -20.19
N VAL A 56 -0.30 7.59 -19.48
CA VAL A 56 0.46 8.71 -20.07
C VAL A 56 1.98 8.51 -19.99
N THR A 57 2.45 7.35 -19.53
CA THR A 57 3.88 7.05 -19.42
C THR A 57 4.42 6.58 -20.79
N PRO A 58 5.25 7.38 -21.50
CA PRO A 58 5.60 7.12 -22.91
C PRO A 58 6.42 5.83 -23.12
N LYS A 59 7.20 5.43 -22.12
CA LYS A 59 8.10 4.27 -22.16
C LYS A 59 7.72 3.22 -21.11
N LEU A 60 6.41 2.97 -20.95
CA LEU A 60 5.89 2.12 -19.89
C LEU A 60 6.51 0.71 -19.89
N LYS A 61 6.65 0.05 -21.05
CA LYS A 61 7.25 -1.30 -21.14
C LYS A 61 8.70 -1.32 -20.67
N GLU A 62 9.50 -0.31 -21.02
CA GLU A 62 10.89 -0.17 -20.57
C GLU A 62 10.96 0.05 -19.05
N LYS A 63 10.09 0.89 -18.50
CA LYS A 63 10.02 1.15 -17.06
C LYS A 63 9.59 -0.09 -16.26
N LEU A 64 8.58 -0.81 -16.72
CA LEU A 64 8.14 -2.06 -16.08
C LEU A 64 9.23 -3.14 -16.11
N LYS A 65 10.04 -3.17 -17.18
CA LYS A 65 11.18 -4.08 -17.28
C LYS A 65 12.19 -3.85 -16.15
N VAL A 66 12.50 -2.60 -15.80
CA VAL A 66 13.40 -2.25 -14.69
C VAL A 66 12.92 -2.86 -13.37
N TYR A 67 11.64 -2.67 -13.01
CA TYR A 67 11.09 -3.27 -11.78
C TYR A 67 11.09 -4.80 -11.83
N LYS A 68 10.74 -5.38 -12.99
CA LYS A 68 10.71 -6.83 -13.18
C LYS A 68 12.09 -7.46 -13.04
N GLU A 69 13.14 -6.83 -13.58
CA GLU A 69 14.53 -7.30 -13.45
C GLU A 69 15.04 -7.24 -12.02
N ALA A 70 14.54 -6.31 -11.20
CA ALA A 70 14.78 -6.25 -9.77
C ALA A 70 13.89 -7.21 -8.94
N GLY A 71 13.02 -7.99 -9.58
CA GLY A 71 12.09 -8.90 -8.90
C GLY A 71 10.99 -8.18 -8.10
N ILE A 72 10.71 -6.91 -8.40
CA ILE A 72 9.69 -6.12 -7.69
C ILE A 72 8.39 -6.15 -8.49
N PRO A 73 7.29 -6.70 -7.95
CA PRO A 73 5.99 -6.65 -8.59
C PRO A 73 5.51 -5.20 -8.72
N VAL A 74 4.82 -4.93 -9.83
CA VAL A 74 4.18 -3.64 -10.12
C VAL A 74 2.71 -3.87 -10.37
N TYR A 75 1.88 -2.92 -9.96
CA TYR A 75 0.49 -2.84 -10.38
C TYR A 75 0.11 -1.40 -10.72
N PHE A 76 -0.97 -1.23 -11.49
CA PHE A 76 -1.52 0.09 -11.81
C PHE A 76 -2.56 0.50 -10.77
N GLY A 77 -2.56 1.77 -10.36
CA GLY A 77 -3.50 2.28 -9.38
C GLY A 77 -4.96 2.01 -9.78
N GLY A 78 -5.81 1.77 -8.78
CA GLY A 78 -7.20 1.35 -8.95
C GLY A 78 -8.06 2.40 -9.66
N THR A 79 -7.63 3.67 -9.67
CA THR A 79 -8.28 4.71 -10.50
C THR A 79 -8.19 4.41 -12.00
N LEU A 80 -7.15 3.70 -12.47
CA LEU A 80 -7.13 3.20 -13.85
C LEU A 80 -8.18 2.09 -14.05
N PHE A 81 -8.28 1.15 -13.11
CA PHE A 81 -9.33 0.12 -13.13
C PHE A 81 -10.73 0.76 -13.18
N GLU A 82 -11.01 1.73 -12.30
CA GLU A 82 -12.27 2.49 -12.28
C GLU A 82 -12.55 3.19 -13.63
N ALA A 83 -11.51 3.72 -14.27
CA ALA A 83 -11.63 4.33 -15.59
C ALA A 83 -12.04 3.32 -16.69
N PHE A 84 -11.58 2.07 -16.62
CA PHE A 84 -12.06 1.02 -17.52
C PHE A 84 -13.49 0.58 -17.17
N VAL A 85 -13.78 0.37 -15.88
CA VAL A 85 -15.09 -0.12 -15.43
C VAL A 85 -16.22 0.85 -15.80
N ILE A 86 -16.05 2.15 -15.56
CA ILE A 86 -17.11 3.14 -15.87
C ILE A 86 -17.41 3.25 -17.37
N ARG A 87 -16.54 2.71 -18.22
CA ARG A 87 -16.70 2.65 -19.68
C ARG A 87 -17.23 1.28 -20.16
N GLY A 88 -17.54 0.35 -19.25
CA GLY A 88 -17.92 -1.01 -19.59
C GLY A 88 -16.76 -1.84 -20.17
N GLN A 89 -15.51 -1.46 -19.86
CA GLN A 89 -14.31 -2.01 -20.48
C GLN A 89 -13.48 -2.89 -19.52
N PHE A 90 -14.14 -3.61 -18.60
CA PHE A 90 -13.45 -4.47 -17.65
C PHE A 90 -12.61 -5.57 -18.32
N ASP A 91 -13.11 -6.19 -19.41
CA ASP A 91 -12.33 -7.18 -20.14
C ASP A 91 -11.14 -6.56 -20.91
N ASP A 92 -11.22 -5.28 -21.31
CA ASP A 92 -10.04 -4.56 -21.85
C ASP A 92 -8.99 -4.37 -20.75
N TYR A 93 -9.39 -4.01 -19.52
CA TYR A 93 -8.48 -3.89 -18.39
C TYR A 93 -7.72 -5.20 -18.11
N ARG A 94 -8.42 -6.34 -18.17
CA ARG A 94 -7.79 -7.67 -18.02
C ARG A 94 -6.78 -7.95 -19.13
N ARG A 95 -7.07 -7.56 -20.38
CA ARG A 95 -6.12 -7.66 -21.49
C ARG A 95 -4.90 -6.75 -21.30
N VAL A 96 -5.08 -5.57 -20.73
CA VAL A 96 -3.98 -4.65 -20.39
C VAL A 96 -3.07 -5.26 -19.34
N ILE A 97 -3.62 -5.87 -18.28
CA ILE A 97 -2.84 -6.61 -17.28
C ILE A 97 -1.95 -7.68 -17.96
N ASP A 98 -2.54 -8.47 -18.86
CA ASP A 98 -1.81 -9.52 -19.59
C ASP A 98 -0.77 -8.94 -20.55
N GLU A 99 -1.10 -7.89 -21.30
CA GLU A 99 -0.18 -7.26 -22.27
C GLU A 99 1.10 -6.74 -21.61
N PHE A 100 0.96 -6.14 -20.42
CA PHE A 100 2.09 -5.61 -19.65
C PHE A 100 2.71 -6.65 -18.71
N GLY A 101 2.17 -7.87 -18.66
CA GLY A 101 2.67 -8.97 -17.85
C GLY A 101 2.66 -8.66 -16.35
N LEU A 102 1.64 -7.93 -15.89
CA LEU A 102 1.48 -7.62 -14.47
C LEU A 102 1.01 -8.85 -13.70
N THR A 103 1.53 -9.03 -12.49
CA THR A 103 1.14 -10.14 -11.60
C THR A 103 0.21 -9.68 -10.48
N HIS A 104 -0.03 -8.38 -10.38
CA HIS A 104 -0.84 -7.75 -9.36
C HIS A 104 -1.79 -6.71 -9.98
N ALA A 105 -2.95 -6.51 -9.38
CA ALA A 105 -3.92 -5.49 -9.78
C ALA A 105 -4.60 -4.88 -8.55
N GLU A 106 -4.93 -3.59 -8.61
CA GLU A 106 -5.75 -2.92 -7.61
C GLU A 106 -7.20 -2.82 -8.08
N VAL A 107 -8.14 -3.07 -7.18
CA VAL A 107 -9.58 -2.85 -7.35
C VAL A 107 -10.04 -1.80 -6.35
N SER A 108 -10.65 -0.73 -6.84
CA SER A 108 -11.12 0.39 -6.02
C SER A 108 -12.43 0.96 -6.56
N ASP A 109 -13.09 1.77 -5.75
CA ASP A 109 -14.35 2.47 -6.04
C ASP A 109 -14.31 3.91 -5.48
N GLY A 110 -13.13 4.53 -5.49
CA GLY A 110 -12.90 5.83 -4.85
C GLY A 110 -13.37 7.04 -5.68
N SER A 111 -13.50 6.89 -7.00
CA SER A 111 -13.83 7.94 -7.96
C SER A 111 -15.16 7.71 -8.68
N ILE A 112 -15.70 6.49 -8.63
CA ILE A 112 -17.00 6.11 -9.19
C ILE A 112 -17.89 5.52 -8.10
N ASP A 113 -19.21 5.70 -8.22
CA ASP A 113 -20.16 5.01 -7.36
C ASP A 113 -20.35 3.58 -7.89
N MET A 114 -19.94 2.59 -7.09
CA MET A 114 -19.98 1.17 -7.45
C MET A 114 -20.73 0.40 -6.36
N PRO A 115 -21.79 -0.36 -6.70
CA PRO A 115 -22.42 -1.28 -5.76
C PRO A 115 -21.40 -2.29 -5.24
N GLN A 116 -21.47 -2.59 -3.94
CA GLN A 116 -20.53 -3.51 -3.28
C GLN A 116 -20.46 -4.87 -4.00
N ASP A 117 -21.61 -5.45 -4.36
CA ASP A 117 -21.67 -6.75 -5.05
C ASP A 117 -20.94 -6.74 -6.40
N GLU A 118 -20.94 -5.61 -7.10
CA GLU A 118 -20.21 -5.44 -8.36
C GLU A 118 -18.69 -5.42 -8.11
N LYS A 119 -18.24 -4.68 -7.10
CA LYS A 119 -16.82 -4.67 -6.69
C LYS A 119 -16.34 -6.06 -6.30
N LEU A 120 -17.13 -6.79 -5.50
CA LEU A 120 -16.80 -8.16 -5.11
C LEU A 120 -16.72 -9.10 -6.32
N GLN A 121 -17.58 -8.93 -7.32
CA GLN A 121 -17.51 -9.69 -8.56
C GLN A 121 -16.22 -9.40 -9.36
N TYR A 122 -15.79 -8.13 -9.43
CA TYR A 122 -14.51 -7.78 -10.07
C TYR A 122 -13.32 -8.40 -9.32
N ILE A 123 -13.29 -8.32 -7.99
CA ILE A 123 -12.25 -8.95 -7.15
C ILE A 123 -12.20 -10.46 -7.40
N SER A 124 -13.35 -11.15 -7.31
CA SER A 124 -13.43 -12.60 -7.49
C SER A 124 -13.04 -13.05 -8.91
N THR A 125 -13.26 -12.19 -9.90
CA THR A 125 -12.87 -12.48 -11.29
C THR A 125 -11.38 -12.25 -11.50
N LEU A 126 -10.83 -11.14 -11.03
CA LEU A 126 -9.40 -10.80 -11.17
C LEU A 126 -8.50 -11.69 -10.32
N SER A 127 -8.95 -12.15 -9.15
CA SER A 127 -8.15 -13.02 -8.26
C SER A 127 -7.84 -14.39 -8.87
N LYS A 128 -8.58 -14.78 -9.92
CA LYS A 128 -8.29 -15.98 -10.73
C LYS A 128 -7.19 -15.77 -11.77
N GLN A 129 -6.80 -14.50 -12.02
CA GLN A 129 -5.81 -14.11 -13.03
C GLN A 129 -4.53 -13.58 -12.39
N VAL A 130 -4.65 -12.73 -11.35
CA VAL A 130 -3.53 -12.04 -10.69
C VAL A 130 -3.78 -11.90 -9.19
N THR A 131 -2.75 -11.51 -8.43
CA THR A 131 -2.89 -11.15 -7.02
C THR A 131 -3.60 -9.80 -6.89
N VAL A 132 -4.78 -9.80 -6.26
CA VAL A 132 -5.61 -8.58 -6.13
C VAL A 132 -5.33 -7.87 -4.81
N LEU A 133 -5.08 -6.57 -4.88
CA LEU A 133 -5.19 -5.64 -3.77
C LEU A 133 -6.52 -4.91 -3.91
N SER A 134 -7.30 -4.78 -2.83
CA SER A 134 -8.55 -4.02 -2.87
C SER A 134 -8.47 -2.81 -1.96
N GLU A 135 -8.91 -1.65 -2.40
CA GLU A 135 -8.84 -0.40 -1.63
C GLU A 135 -10.20 -0.10 -0.98
N VAL A 136 -10.23 0.04 0.34
CA VAL A 136 -11.43 0.45 1.09
C VAL A 136 -11.25 1.89 1.55
N GLY A 137 -12.28 2.71 1.33
CA GLY A 137 -12.36 4.07 1.85
C GLY A 137 -13.03 5.01 0.87
N SER A 138 -12.86 6.33 1.06
CA SER A 138 -13.40 7.33 0.15
C SER A 138 -12.38 8.42 -0.11
N LYS A 139 -12.32 8.87 -1.37
CA LYS A 139 -11.50 10.01 -1.81
C LYS A 139 -12.16 11.36 -1.54
N ASP A 140 -13.41 11.33 -1.07
CA ASP A 140 -14.20 12.51 -0.72
C ASP A 140 -14.09 12.79 0.78
N GLU A 141 -13.53 13.95 1.12
CA GLU A 141 -13.39 14.43 2.51
C GLU A 141 -14.73 14.54 3.24
N ALA A 142 -15.84 14.74 2.51
CA ALA A 142 -17.18 14.83 3.08
C ALA A 142 -17.80 13.46 3.39
N LYS A 143 -17.30 12.37 2.78
CA LYS A 143 -17.84 11.01 2.96
C LYS A 143 -17.15 10.31 4.14
N ILE A 144 -17.76 10.45 5.32
CA ILE A 144 -17.30 9.73 6.52
C ILE A 144 -17.96 8.34 6.56
N ILE A 145 -17.17 7.30 6.26
CA ILE A 145 -17.58 5.91 6.45
C ILE A 145 -17.39 5.52 7.93
N PRO A 146 -18.41 4.97 8.61
CA PRO A 146 -18.31 4.54 10.00
C PRO A 146 -17.48 3.25 10.14
N PRO A 147 -16.83 3.00 11.30
CA PRO A 147 -15.93 1.85 11.48
C PRO A 147 -16.54 0.49 11.16
N TYR A 148 -17.78 0.21 11.60
CA TYR A 148 -18.44 -1.08 11.31
C TYR A 148 -18.56 -1.36 9.81
N LYS A 149 -18.76 -0.31 8.99
CA LYS A 149 -18.87 -0.44 7.54
C LYS A 149 -17.50 -0.67 6.89
N TRP A 150 -16.43 -0.05 7.40
CA TRP A 150 -15.06 -0.38 6.99
C TRP A 150 -14.76 -1.87 7.20
N ILE A 151 -15.03 -2.37 8.40
CA ILE A 151 -14.83 -3.78 8.76
C ILE A 151 -15.63 -4.70 7.84
N GLN A 152 -16.91 -4.38 7.61
CA GLN A 152 -17.77 -5.15 6.71
C GLN A 152 -17.20 -5.20 5.28
N LEU A 153 -16.77 -4.06 4.74
CA LEU A 153 -16.20 -3.97 3.39
C LEU A 153 -14.88 -4.75 3.30
N MET A 154 -13.95 -4.52 4.22
CA MET A 154 -12.65 -5.21 4.25
C MET A 154 -12.81 -6.72 4.33
N ASN A 155 -13.66 -7.23 5.22
CA ASN A 155 -13.90 -8.67 5.34
C ASN A 155 -14.57 -9.25 4.08
N ALA A 156 -15.52 -8.53 3.47
CA ALA A 156 -16.17 -8.98 2.24
C ALA A 156 -15.18 -9.04 1.07
N GLU A 157 -14.30 -8.04 0.93
CA GLU A 157 -13.30 -7.97 -0.14
C GLU A 157 -12.21 -9.05 0.02
N LEU A 158 -11.75 -9.30 1.25
CA LEU A 158 -10.88 -10.43 1.57
C LEU A 158 -11.56 -11.77 1.22
N ALA A 159 -12.83 -11.96 1.60
CA ALA A 159 -13.58 -13.16 1.29
C ALA A 159 -13.83 -13.37 -0.21
N ALA A 160 -13.91 -12.28 -1.00
CA ALA A 160 -14.02 -12.35 -2.46
C ALA A 160 -12.71 -12.75 -3.16
N GLY A 161 -11.58 -12.75 -2.43
CA GLY A 161 -10.28 -13.20 -2.91
C GLY A 161 -9.21 -12.13 -3.02
N ALA A 162 -9.40 -10.95 -2.41
CA ALA A 162 -8.30 -9.99 -2.27
C ALA A 162 -7.19 -10.59 -1.39
N TRP A 163 -5.93 -10.42 -1.81
CA TRP A 163 -4.75 -10.84 -1.04
C TRP A 163 -4.53 -9.94 0.18
N LYS A 164 -4.66 -8.62 -0.03
CA LYS A 164 -4.63 -7.59 1.01
C LYS A 164 -5.70 -6.55 0.71
N VAL A 165 -6.19 -5.91 1.77
CA VAL A 165 -7.03 -4.71 1.67
C VAL A 165 -6.20 -3.48 2.04
N ILE A 166 -6.31 -2.42 1.24
CA ILE A 166 -5.65 -1.14 1.44
C ILE A 166 -6.61 -0.23 2.19
N GLY A 167 -6.13 0.38 3.28
CA GLY A 167 -6.84 1.47 3.92
C GLY A 167 -6.52 2.80 3.23
N GLU A 168 -7.51 3.37 2.53
CA GLU A 168 -7.33 4.58 1.70
C GLU A 168 -6.94 5.81 2.52
N ALA A 169 -5.97 6.54 2.01
CA ALA A 169 -5.52 7.83 2.54
C ALA A 169 -5.21 8.87 1.45
N ARG A 170 -5.27 8.47 0.17
CA ARG A 170 -4.71 9.19 -0.98
C ARG A 170 -3.21 9.42 -0.82
N GLU A 171 -2.62 10.05 -1.83
CA GLU A 171 -1.24 10.51 -1.77
C GLU A 171 -1.02 11.58 -0.69
N GLY A 172 -2.03 12.41 -0.43
CA GLY A 172 -1.94 13.51 0.54
C GLY A 172 -1.99 13.06 2.00
N GLY A 173 -2.49 11.85 2.29
CA GLY A 173 -2.63 11.36 3.66
C GLY A 173 -3.63 12.18 4.47
N ASN A 174 -4.71 12.66 3.86
CA ASN A 174 -5.63 13.64 4.45
C ASN A 174 -7.11 13.25 4.32
N VAL A 175 -7.38 12.01 3.92
CA VAL A 175 -8.73 11.44 3.82
C VAL A 175 -8.79 10.03 4.43
N GLY A 176 -9.98 9.44 4.50
CA GLY A 176 -10.16 8.02 4.86
C GLY A 176 -9.68 7.73 6.28
N LEU A 177 -8.49 7.12 6.39
CA LEU A 177 -7.79 6.84 7.65
C LEU A 177 -7.39 8.09 8.43
N PHE A 178 -7.24 9.22 7.74
CA PHE A 178 -6.79 10.48 8.33
C PHE A 178 -7.88 11.55 8.28
N ARG A 179 -7.77 12.51 9.20
CA ARG A 179 -8.50 13.77 9.11
C ARG A 179 -7.84 14.66 8.04
N SER A 180 -8.52 15.74 7.64
CA SER A 180 -7.96 16.74 6.72
C SER A 180 -6.65 17.38 7.23
N SER A 181 -6.43 17.36 8.55
CA SER A 181 -5.17 17.78 9.20
C SER A 181 -4.00 16.79 9.01
N GLY A 182 -4.24 15.59 8.49
CA GLY A 182 -3.28 14.49 8.43
C GLY A 182 -3.22 13.64 9.71
N GLU A 183 -3.98 14.02 10.75
CA GLU A 183 -4.08 13.27 12.00
C GLU A 183 -4.79 11.93 11.80
N VAL A 184 -4.26 10.87 12.41
CA VAL A 184 -4.85 9.53 12.33
C VAL A 184 -6.18 9.48 13.06
N ARG A 185 -7.19 8.86 12.44
CA ARG A 185 -8.44 8.52 13.10
C ARG A 185 -8.24 7.28 13.98
N GLN A 186 -7.55 7.44 15.10
CA GLN A 186 -7.11 6.34 15.97
C GLN A 186 -8.23 5.35 16.30
N GLY A 187 -9.39 5.84 16.78
CA GLY A 187 -10.53 4.97 17.09
C GLY A 187 -11.13 4.23 15.89
N LEU A 188 -10.94 4.71 14.65
CA LEU A 188 -11.30 3.92 13.45
C LEU A 188 -10.32 2.77 13.26
N VAL A 189 -9.01 3.05 13.34
CA VAL A 189 -7.96 2.05 13.12
C VAL A 189 -8.02 0.97 14.20
N GLU A 190 -8.15 1.35 15.47
CA GLU A 190 -8.26 0.42 16.60
C GLU A 190 -9.48 -0.49 16.44
N GLU A 191 -10.63 0.06 16.06
CA GLU A 191 -11.86 -0.72 15.83
C GLU A 191 -11.67 -1.73 14.69
N ILE A 192 -11.05 -1.33 13.56
CA ILE A 192 -10.73 -2.23 12.45
C ILE A 192 -9.85 -3.39 12.93
N LEU A 193 -8.81 -3.09 13.71
CA LEU A 193 -7.86 -4.08 14.24
C LEU A 193 -8.50 -5.09 15.21
N THR A 194 -9.70 -4.83 15.73
CA THR A 194 -10.44 -5.82 16.53
C THR A 194 -11.05 -6.95 15.69
N GLN A 195 -11.26 -6.74 14.39
CA GLN A 195 -11.99 -7.68 13.52
C GLN A 195 -11.22 -8.10 12.27
N VAL A 196 -10.24 -7.31 11.82
CA VAL A 196 -9.46 -7.57 10.61
C VAL A 196 -7.98 -7.69 10.99
N PRO A 197 -7.33 -8.85 10.77
CA PRO A 197 -5.93 -9.01 11.13
C PRO A 197 -5.02 -8.03 10.39
N ALA A 198 -4.09 -7.41 11.12
CA ALA A 198 -3.24 -6.33 10.62
C ALA A 198 -2.36 -6.77 9.43
N GLU A 199 -1.95 -8.03 9.41
CA GLU A 199 -1.17 -8.62 8.33
C GLU A 199 -1.94 -8.63 7.00
N HIS A 200 -3.28 -8.66 7.00
CA HIS A 200 -4.10 -8.60 5.79
C HIS A 200 -4.37 -7.18 5.29
N ILE A 201 -3.95 -6.16 6.04
CA ILE A 201 -4.18 -4.76 5.72
C ILE A 201 -2.87 -4.13 5.25
N ILE A 202 -2.91 -3.27 4.23
CA ILE A 202 -1.85 -2.31 3.91
C ILE A 202 -2.36 -0.92 4.27
N TRP A 203 -1.69 -0.24 5.21
CA TRP A 203 -2.09 1.09 5.64
C TRP A 203 -1.39 2.14 4.79
N GLU A 204 -2.12 2.91 3.99
CA GLU A 204 -1.50 4.04 3.29
C GLU A 204 -1.01 5.07 4.33
N ALA A 205 0.28 5.39 4.27
CA ALA A 205 0.95 6.30 5.20
C ALA A 205 1.99 7.14 4.46
N PRO A 206 1.58 8.01 3.53
CA PRO A 206 2.51 8.81 2.72
C PRO A 206 3.35 9.78 3.55
N GLN A 207 2.87 10.22 4.72
CA GLN A 207 3.59 11.17 5.58
C GLN A 207 4.37 10.49 6.71
N LYS A 208 5.54 11.04 7.05
CA LYS A 208 6.41 10.55 8.14
C LYS A 208 5.64 10.30 9.44
N ALA A 209 4.82 11.26 9.88
CA ALA A 209 4.10 11.14 11.15
C ALA A 209 3.16 9.93 11.18
N GLN A 210 2.57 9.60 10.02
CA GLN A 210 1.68 8.45 9.85
C GLN A 210 2.47 7.14 9.88
N GLN A 211 3.62 7.10 9.21
CA GLN A 211 4.55 5.96 9.21
C GLN A 211 5.01 5.63 10.64
N VAL A 212 5.45 6.66 11.38
CA VAL A 212 5.87 6.54 12.78
C VAL A 212 4.72 6.00 13.63
N TRP A 213 3.52 6.56 13.49
CA TRP A 213 2.36 6.16 14.29
C TRP A 213 2.00 4.68 14.06
N PHE A 214 1.95 4.23 12.81
CA PHE A 214 1.66 2.82 12.50
C PHE A 214 2.75 1.87 12.98
N VAL A 215 4.03 2.26 12.89
CA VAL A 215 5.14 1.44 13.42
C VAL A 215 5.08 1.36 14.95
N GLN A 216 4.71 2.45 15.63
CA GLN A 216 4.56 2.44 17.09
C GLN A 216 3.36 1.61 17.55
N LEU A 217 2.27 1.61 16.77
CA LEU A 217 1.06 0.85 17.11
C LEU A 217 1.19 -0.65 16.81
N LEU A 218 1.70 -0.98 15.62
CA LEU A 218 1.67 -2.35 15.06
C LEU A 218 3.05 -3.00 14.97
N GLY A 219 4.11 -2.28 15.37
CA GLY A 219 5.49 -2.75 15.36
C GLY A 219 6.19 -2.63 14.01
N ALA A 220 7.45 -3.06 13.99
CA ALA A 220 8.37 -2.95 12.84
C ALA A 220 7.86 -3.63 11.57
N ASN A 221 6.95 -4.61 11.69
CA ASN A 221 6.43 -5.43 10.60
C ASN A 221 4.98 -5.06 10.20
N VAL A 222 4.56 -3.81 10.44
CA VAL A 222 3.32 -3.26 9.84
C VAL A 222 3.45 -3.15 8.31
N ASN A 223 2.39 -3.42 7.56
CA ASN A 223 2.38 -3.16 6.11
C ASN A 223 2.04 -1.69 5.84
N LEU A 224 2.90 -0.99 5.09
CA LEU A 224 2.71 0.42 4.76
C LEU A 224 2.61 0.62 3.25
N GLY A 225 1.69 1.48 2.85
CA GLY A 225 1.40 1.86 1.48
C GLY A 225 1.64 3.34 1.20
N ASN A 226 1.68 3.68 -0.09
CA ASN A 226 1.95 5.03 -0.58
C ASN A 226 3.28 5.62 -0.09
N ILE A 227 4.28 4.79 0.15
CA ILE A 227 5.60 5.27 0.55
C ILE A 227 6.27 5.93 -0.66
N ALA A 228 6.69 7.18 -0.51
CA ALA A 228 7.43 7.86 -1.55
C ALA A 228 8.77 7.12 -1.82
N PRO A 229 9.22 6.96 -3.08
CA PRO A 229 10.44 6.21 -3.40
C PRO A 229 11.68 6.72 -2.63
N ASN A 230 11.78 8.04 -2.44
CA ASN A 230 12.86 8.69 -1.69
C ASN A 230 12.73 8.57 -0.15
N GLU A 231 11.62 8.04 0.36
CA GLU A 231 11.37 7.82 1.79
C GLU A 231 11.54 6.34 2.21
N VAL A 232 11.78 5.40 1.29
CA VAL A 232 11.83 3.96 1.63
C VAL A 232 12.91 3.64 2.68
N ILE A 233 14.12 4.18 2.52
CA ILE A 233 15.19 4.00 3.53
C ILE A 233 14.81 4.68 4.85
N SER A 234 14.21 5.86 4.77
CA SER A 234 13.69 6.61 5.93
C SER A 234 12.66 5.78 6.71
N VAL A 235 11.72 5.11 6.03
CA VAL A 235 10.77 4.17 6.64
C VAL A 235 11.47 2.97 7.28
N GLU A 236 12.46 2.38 6.61
CA GLU A 236 13.19 1.25 7.20
C GLU A 236 13.92 1.68 8.49
N THR A 237 14.51 2.88 8.55
CA THR A 237 15.09 3.39 9.81
C THR A 237 14.04 3.61 10.91
N ILE A 238 12.82 4.01 10.56
CA ILE A 238 11.71 4.10 11.52
C ILE A 238 11.39 2.70 12.08
N ARG A 239 11.28 1.70 11.20
CA ARG A 239 10.98 0.30 11.57
C ARG A 239 12.04 -0.30 12.48
N LEU A 240 13.31 0.09 12.31
CA LEU A 240 14.45 -0.41 13.10
C LEU A 240 14.70 0.37 14.40
N GLY A 241 13.92 1.43 14.69
CA GLY A 241 14.20 2.29 15.84
C GLY A 241 15.45 3.14 15.68
N LEU A 242 15.89 3.41 14.45
CA LEU A 242 17.13 4.13 14.14
C LEU A 242 16.88 5.58 13.69
N ARG A 243 15.65 6.06 13.87
CA ARG A 243 15.27 7.45 13.68
C ARG A 243 14.78 8.02 15.01
N GLY A 244 15.02 9.31 15.26
CA GLY A 244 14.65 9.97 16.52
C GLY A 244 13.19 9.73 16.95
N ASP A 245 12.27 9.65 16.00
CA ASP A 245 10.84 9.42 16.25
C ASP A 245 10.51 8.04 16.86
N THR A 246 11.34 7.02 16.62
CA THR A 246 11.16 5.63 17.13
C THR A 246 12.36 5.13 17.94
N PHE A 247 13.31 6.01 18.27
CA PHE A 247 14.60 5.64 18.87
C PHE A 247 14.49 4.80 20.14
N SER A 248 13.63 5.21 21.06
CA SER A 248 13.42 4.49 22.34
C SER A 248 12.37 3.39 22.25
N HIS A 249 11.68 3.23 21.12
CA HIS A 249 10.47 2.40 21.05
C HIS A 249 10.79 0.90 21.12
N PHE A 250 11.93 0.47 20.58
CA PHE A 250 12.36 -0.93 20.56
C PHE A 250 13.49 -1.25 21.55
N LEU A 251 13.93 -0.26 22.33
CA LEU A 251 14.98 -0.44 23.32
C LEU A 251 14.37 -0.92 24.64
N ASN A 252 14.92 -2.01 25.18
CA ASN A 252 14.67 -2.41 26.56
C ASN A 252 15.51 -1.53 27.47
N MET A 253 15.02 -0.32 27.75
CA MET A 253 15.60 0.51 28.79
C MET A 253 15.09 -0.01 30.14
N GLU A 254 15.72 -1.05 30.67
CA GLU A 254 15.65 -1.30 32.11
C GLU A 254 16.13 -0.01 32.79
N LYS A 255 15.20 0.67 33.48
CA LYS A 255 15.59 1.73 34.40
C LYS A 255 16.32 1.03 35.53
N ASP A 256 17.64 1.10 35.53
CA ASP A 256 18.41 0.92 36.75
C ASP A 256 17.78 1.85 37.80
N CYS A 257 17.16 1.23 38.82
CA CYS A 257 16.50 1.89 39.94
C CYS A 257 17.53 2.54 40.87
#